data_AF-A0AAE3YV13-F1
#
_entry.id   AF-A0AAE3YV13-F1
#
_cell.length_a   1.000
_cell.length_b   1.000
_cell.length_c   1.000
_cell.angle_alpha   90.00
_cell.angle_beta   90.00
_cell.angle_gamma   90.00
#
_symmetry.space_group_name_H-M   'P 1'
#
loop_
_entity.id
_entity.type
_entity.pdbx_description
1 polymer ?
#
loop_
_entity_poly.entity_id
_entity_poly.type
_entity_poly.pdbx_seq_one_letter_code
_entity_poly.pdbx_strand_id
1 'polypeptide(L)'
;MTQPTGATPTAPAPDAAAREHLAEQAKEYGTYVATTDIYVGMALAYREGDPVPVSNVEAHGYEKNGLVAKTGTKAAAVAAGTAEKGGK
;
A
#
# COMPACT_ATOMS: atom_id res chain seq x y z
N MET A 1 44.96 1.20 14.81
CA MET A 1 44.18 2.00 13.84
C MET A 1 42.70 1.70 14.10
N THR A 2 42.00 2.59 14.79
CA THR A 2 40.58 2.42 15.17
C THR A 2 39.73 3.22 14.20
N GLN A 3 38.84 2.57 13.46
CA GLN A 3 37.89 3.24 12.57
C GLN A 3 36.83 3.98 13.40
N PRO A 4 36.41 5.21 13.04
CA PRO A 4 35.31 5.87 13.70
C PRO A 4 33.98 5.19 13.34
N THR A 5 33.23 4.81 14.38
CA THR A 5 31.86 4.29 14.31
C THR A 5 30.98 5.19 13.43
N GLY A 6 30.39 4.61 12.39
CA GLY A 6 29.50 5.31 11.45
C GLY A 6 28.27 5.88 12.15
N ALA A 7 28.05 7.19 11.97
CA ALA A 7 26.81 7.84 12.33
C ALA A 7 25.66 7.29 11.46
N THR A 8 24.58 6.85 12.08
CA THR A 8 23.32 6.55 11.39
C THR A 8 22.88 7.82 10.63
N PRO A 9 22.59 7.77 9.32
CA PRO A 9 22.01 8.91 8.64
C PRO A 9 20.62 9.18 9.22
N THR A 10 20.49 10.19 10.08
CA THR A 10 19.19 10.74 10.45
C THR A 10 18.60 11.35 9.19
N ALA A 11 17.60 10.70 8.61
CA ALA A 11 16.86 11.24 7.48
C ALA A 11 16.31 12.63 7.86
N PRO A 12 16.45 13.65 6.99
CA PRO A 12 15.89 14.96 7.26
C PRO A 12 14.37 14.84 7.39
N ALA A 13 13.78 15.60 8.32
CA ALA A 13 12.33 15.70 8.42
C ALA A 13 11.74 16.18 7.07
N PRO A 14 10.62 15.62 6.61
CA PRO A 14 10.03 16.01 5.33
C PRO A 14 9.65 17.50 5.39
N ASP A 15 10.04 18.22 4.34
CA ASP A 15 9.64 19.60 4.11
C ASP A 15 8.14 19.70 3.83
N ALA A 16 7.62 20.94 3.72
CA ALA A 16 6.19 21.19 3.55
C ALA A 16 5.62 20.51 2.29
N ALA A 17 6.33 20.54 1.17
CA ALA A 17 5.87 19.93 -0.08
C ALA A 17 5.85 18.40 0.03
N ALA A 18 6.85 17.81 0.68
CA ALA A 18 6.86 16.38 0.98
C ALA A 18 5.68 15.95 1.86
N ARG A 19 5.25 16.78 2.82
CA ARG A 19 4.09 16.49 3.68
C ARG A 19 2.77 16.57 2.92
N GLU A 20 2.62 17.53 2.02
CA GLU A 20 1.45 17.65 1.16
C GLU A 20 1.32 16.42 0.26
N HIS A 21 2.42 16.02 -0.38
CA HIS A 21 2.44 14.84 -1.25
C HIS A 21 2.16 13.53 -0.48
N LEU A 22 2.56 13.43 0.79
CA LEU A 22 2.21 12.29 1.64
C LEU A 22 0.72 12.28 1.99
N ALA A 23 0.12 13.44 2.24
CA ALA A 23 -1.31 13.54 2.51
C ALA A 23 -2.16 13.20 1.28
N GLU A 24 -1.71 13.54 0.07
CA GLU A 24 -2.36 13.14 -1.17
C GLU A 24 -2.25 11.63 -1.41
N GLN A 25 -1.07 11.05 -1.21
CA GLN A 25 -0.91 9.59 -1.29
C GLN A 25 -1.77 8.85 -0.26
N ALA A 26 -1.92 9.39 0.96
CA ALA A 26 -2.78 8.78 1.96
C ALA A 26 -4.25 8.72 1.52
N LYS A 27 -4.75 9.71 0.76
CA LYS A 27 -6.11 9.70 0.20
C LYS A 27 -6.24 8.66 -0.92
N GLU A 28 -5.23 8.60 -1.79
CA GLU A 28 -5.19 7.68 -2.93
C GLU A 28 -5.15 6.22 -2.47
N TYR A 29 -4.28 5.87 -1.50
CA TYR A 29 -4.08 4.48 -1.06
C TYR A 29 -4.93 4.09 0.18
N GLY A 30 -5.65 5.03 0.80
CA GLY A 30 -6.39 4.79 2.04
C GLY A 30 -7.81 4.21 1.88
N THR A 31 -8.26 3.98 0.65
CA THR A 31 -9.68 3.67 0.38
C THR A 31 -9.93 2.20 0.11
N TYR A 32 -9.03 1.49 -0.56
CA TYR A 32 -9.24 0.10 -0.98
C TYR A 32 -8.09 -0.80 -0.56
N VAL A 33 -8.43 -2.05 -0.26
CA VAL A 33 -7.49 -3.13 0.04
C VAL A 33 -7.77 -4.28 -0.91
N ALA A 34 -6.72 -4.84 -1.50
CA ALA A 34 -6.81 -6.03 -2.34
C ALA A 34 -7.32 -7.22 -1.50
N THR A 35 -8.38 -7.88 -1.94
CA THR A 35 -8.93 -9.06 -1.25
C THR A 35 -8.34 -10.37 -1.74
N THR A 36 -7.54 -10.31 -2.80
CA THR A 36 -6.79 -11.42 -3.39
C THR A 36 -5.61 -10.84 -4.18
N ASP A 37 -4.73 -11.69 -4.70
CA ASP A 37 -3.65 -11.27 -5.59
C ASP A 37 -4.22 -10.72 -6.91
N ILE A 38 -3.84 -9.49 -7.25
CA ILE A 38 -4.28 -8.79 -8.46
C ILE A 38 -3.15 -8.81 -9.48
N TYR A 39 -3.41 -9.32 -10.68
CA TYR A 39 -2.46 -9.38 -11.78
C TYR A 39 -2.84 -8.40 -12.89
N VAL A 40 -1.87 -7.65 -13.41
CA VAL A 40 -2.01 -6.74 -14.55
C VAL A 40 -1.02 -7.17 -15.63
N GLY A 41 -1.53 -7.55 -16.81
CA GLY A 41 -0.67 -7.92 -17.94
C GLY A 41 0.32 -9.05 -17.63
N MET A 42 -0.12 -10.08 -16.89
CA MET A 42 0.67 -11.23 -16.40
C MET A 42 1.64 -10.94 -15.25
N ALA A 43 1.76 -9.69 -14.79
CA ALA A 43 2.56 -9.35 -13.61
C ALA A 43 1.68 -9.20 -12.36
N LEU A 44 2.17 -9.66 -11.20
CA LEU A 44 1.53 -9.40 -9.91
C LEU A 44 1.64 -7.91 -9.59
N ALA A 45 0.50 -7.23 -9.53
CA ALA A 45 0.41 -5.80 -9.27
C ALA A 45 0.18 -5.50 -7.78
N TYR A 46 -0.68 -6.27 -7.12
CA TYR A 46 -0.97 -6.14 -5.69
C TYR A 46 -1.13 -7.52 -5.08
N ARG A 47 -0.62 -7.73 -3.87
CA ARG A 47 -0.92 -8.95 -3.11
C ARG A 47 -2.22 -8.77 -2.35
N GLU A 48 -2.82 -9.90 -1.95
CA GLU A 48 -3.88 -9.86 -0.96
C GLU A 48 -3.46 -9.06 0.28
N GLY A 49 -4.31 -8.11 0.68
CA GLY A 49 -4.11 -7.21 1.81
C GLY A 49 -3.32 -5.94 1.51
N ASP A 50 -2.76 -5.78 0.31
CA ASP A 50 -2.09 -4.52 -0.08
C ASP A 50 -3.11 -3.38 -0.27
N PRO A 51 -2.74 -2.13 0.10
CA PRO A 51 -3.53 -0.96 -0.25
C PRO A 51 -3.49 -0.73 -1.76
N VAL A 52 -4.65 -0.53 -2.36
CA VAL A 52 -4.80 -0.30 -3.80
C VAL A 52 -5.22 1.15 -4.04
N PRO A 53 -4.51 1.91 -4.90
CA PRO A 53 -4.84 3.29 -5.17
C PRO A 53 -6.20 3.41 -5.88
N VAL A 54 -7.01 4.40 -5.48
CA VAL A 54 -8.35 4.66 -6.06
C VAL A 54 -8.27 4.79 -7.57
N SER A 55 -7.31 5.57 -8.07
CA SER A 55 -7.08 5.74 -9.51
C SER A 55 -6.97 4.42 -10.28
N ASN A 56 -6.33 3.40 -9.69
CA ASN A 56 -6.14 2.11 -10.35
C ASN A 56 -7.38 1.20 -10.22
N VAL A 57 -8.10 1.30 -9.09
CA VAL A 57 -9.40 0.64 -8.90
C VAL A 57 -10.41 1.14 -9.93
N GLU A 58 -10.45 2.44 -10.19
CA GLU A 58 -11.35 3.06 -11.17
C GLU A 58 -10.95 2.74 -12.61
N ALA A 59 -9.65 2.80 -12.94
CA ALA A 59 -9.14 2.51 -14.28
C ALA A 59 -9.40 1.07 -14.73
N HIS A 60 -9.28 0.09 -13.82
CA HIS A 60 -9.41 -1.34 -14.14
C HIS A 60 -10.70 -1.99 -13.61
N GLY A 61 -11.54 -1.23 -12.90
CA GLY A 61 -12.81 -1.72 -12.36
C GLY A 61 -12.66 -2.80 -11.29
N TYR A 62 -11.57 -2.80 -10.50
CA TYR A 62 -11.30 -3.85 -9.52
C TYR A 62 -12.41 -4.05 -8.49
N GLU A 63 -13.09 -2.96 -8.08
CA GLU A 63 -14.22 -3.02 -7.14
C GLU A 63 -15.39 -3.81 -7.76
N LYS A 64 -15.70 -3.55 -9.04
CA LYS A 64 -16.78 -4.23 -9.77
C LYS A 64 -16.47 -5.71 -10.00
N ASN A 65 -15.19 -6.05 -10.09
CA ASN A 65 -14.70 -7.41 -10.26
C ASN A 65 -14.52 -8.16 -8.93
N GLY A 66 -14.77 -7.51 -7.78
CA GLY A 66 -14.63 -8.11 -6.46
C GLY A 66 -13.17 -8.38 -6.03
N LEU A 67 -12.20 -7.73 -6.67
CA LEU A 67 -10.77 -7.90 -6.40
C LEU A 67 -10.26 -7.01 -5.26
N VAL A 68 -11.04 -5.99 -4.88
CA VAL A 68 -10.76 -5.09 -3.77
C VAL A 68 -11.98 -4.92 -2.89
N ALA A 69 -11.74 -4.53 -1.63
CA ALA A 69 -12.78 -4.10 -0.70
C ALA A 69 -12.42 -2.74 -0.10
N LYS A 70 -13.44 -1.95 0.25
CA LYS A 70 -13.22 -0.67 0.94
C LYS A 70 -12.63 -0.89 2.32
N THR A 71 -11.70 -0.01 2.72
CA THR A 71 -11.15 0.02 4.07
C THR A 71 -12.26 0.15 5.11
N GLY A 72 -12.08 -0.50 6.26
CA GLY A 72 -13.10 -0.56 7.32
C GLY A 72 -14.19 -1.62 7.13
N THR A 73 -14.24 -2.32 6.00
CA THR A 73 -15.11 -3.49 5.83
C THR A 73 -14.51 -4.76 6.40
N LYS A 74 -15.35 -5.74 6.76
CA LYS A 74 -14.88 -7.06 7.23
C LYS A 74 -13.97 -7.74 6.21
N ALA A 75 -14.30 -7.64 4.92
CA ALA A 75 -13.49 -8.21 3.84
C ALA A 75 -12.09 -7.59 3.78
N ALA A 76 -11.99 -6.26 3.88
CA ALA A 76 -10.70 -5.57 3.93
C ALA A 76 -9.90 -5.93 5.19
N ALA A 77 -10.56 -6.08 6.35
CA ALA A 77 -9.88 -6.47 7.60
C ALA A 77 -9.32 -7.90 7.53
N VAL A 78 -10.05 -8.83 6.90
CA VAL A 78 -9.58 -10.21 6.68
C VAL A 78 -8.38 -10.24 5.73
N ALA A 79 -8.45 -9.50 4.62
CA ALA A 79 -7.35 -9.43 3.66
C ALA A 79 -6.10 -8.77 4.27
N ALA A 80 -6.26 -7.63 4.96
CA ALA A 80 -5.15 -6.94 5.63
C ALA A 80 -4.48 -7.82 6.71
N GLY A 81 -5.26 -8.58 7.49
CA GLY A 81 -4.73 -9.52 8.49
C GLY A 81 -4.04 -10.75 7.88
N THR A 82 -4.25 -11.02 6.59
CA THR A 82 -3.58 -12.10 5.85
C THR A 82 -2.23 -11.63 5.28
N ALA A 83 -2.12 -10.37 4.86
CA ALA A 83 -0.84 -9.77 4.47
C ALA A 83 0.22 -9.85 5.57
N GLU A 84 -0.16 -9.70 6.84
CA GLU A 84 0.77 -9.78 7.98
C GLU A 84 1.33 -11.19 8.24
N LYS A 85 0.70 -12.24 7.71
CA LYS A 85 1.12 -13.64 7.92
C LYS A 85 1.90 -14.27 6.76
N GLY A 86 2.02 -13.58 5.63
CA GLY A 86 2.65 -14.10 4.41
C GLY A 86 4.17 -13.89 4.31
N GLY A 87 4.80 -13.17 5.23
CA GLY A 87 6.25 -12.96 5.25
C GLY A 87 6.98 -14.14 5.90
N LYS A 88 7.37 -15.15 5.11
CA LYS A 88 8.21 -16.26 5.57
C LYS A 88 9.47 -16.39 4.74
#